data_AF-A0A6C0EAI3-F1
#
_entry.id   AF-A0A6C0EAI3-F1
#
_cell.length_a   1.000
_cell.length_b   1.000
_cell.length_c   1.000
_cell.angle_alpha   90.00
_cell.angle_beta   90.00
_cell.angle_gamma   90.00
#
_symmetry.space_group_name_H-M   'P 1'
#
loop_
_entity.id
_entity.type
_entity.pdbx_description
1 polymer ?
#
loop_
_entity_poly.entity_id
_entity_poly.type
_entity_poly.pdbx_seq_one_letter_code
_entity_poly.pdbx_strand_id
1 'polypeptide(L)'
;MRECYPDEVRNPYTLACLKKTSKRARALVLNGDIPDYGIDTYRQPRGQGNEYQRKPCRPDQFRNPETGRCKKLTRIKPKAGRIPQFRSEGRLESPVPDVSPLVDARSWVHVNCRNRRDPLTGRTLDSGSKNSIVKLHERTCAYDEPLSRAVAAQHAKGRLANIPGTNTEMTREDFRALRDSMRRRNPAYKIPPLRREAPPESWVLYIEREGQYLSVKIIDMDTRAMELNLGYIPIVGHGRCSVGTVVDMLRSLDSANRLIAPKDNHWQPVVGPFNKSYWKSADALSKYNRMCLDLANALSGI
;
A
#
# COMPACT_ATOMS: atom_id res chain seq x y z
N MET A 1 -3.52 46.60 -7.70
CA MET A 1 -3.30 45.24 -7.14
C MET A 1 -3.16 45.39 -5.64
N ARG A 2 -3.86 44.58 -4.84
CA ARG A 2 -3.73 44.65 -3.38
C ARG A 2 -2.35 44.14 -2.99
N GLU A 3 -1.59 44.94 -2.27
CA GLU A 3 -0.34 44.50 -1.65
C GLU A 3 -0.66 43.44 -0.59
N CYS A 4 0.16 42.40 -0.52
CA CYS A 4 -0.01 41.35 0.48
C CYS A 4 0.31 41.88 1.87
N TYR A 5 -0.35 41.34 2.89
CA TYR A 5 -0.06 41.72 4.26
C TYR A 5 1.37 41.30 4.67
N PRO A 6 1.97 41.93 5.70
CA PRO A 6 3.32 41.62 6.14
C PRO A 6 3.56 40.14 6.54
N ASP A 7 2.50 39.42 6.94
CA ASP A 7 2.52 37.98 7.29
C ASP A 7 2.14 37.07 6.10
N GLU A 8 2.12 37.60 4.88
CA GLU A 8 1.76 36.89 3.66
C GLU A 8 2.87 36.97 2.60
N VAL A 9 2.89 35.99 1.70
CA VAL A 9 3.72 35.94 0.50
C VAL A 9 2.85 35.83 -0.73
N ARG A 10 3.28 36.49 -1.81
CA ARG A 10 2.57 36.43 -3.08
C ARG A 10 2.94 35.14 -3.82
N ASN A 11 1.93 34.40 -4.23
CA ASN A 11 2.12 33.26 -5.12
C ASN A 11 2.44 33.78 -6.55
N PRO A 12 3.59 33.41 -7.14
CA PRO A 12 3.98 33.89 -8.47
C PRO A 12 3.05 33.39 -9.59
N TYR A 13 2.40 32.23 -9.39
CA TYR A 13 1.56 31.60 -10.41
C TYR A 13 0.11 32.07 -10.38
N THR A 14 -0.43 32.32 -9.19
CA THR A 14 -1.86 32.67 -9.02
C THR A 14 -2.07 34.11 -8.60
N LEU A 15 -0.99 34.86 -8.32
CA LEU A 15 -1.00 36.25 -7.85
C LEU A 15 -1.78 36.51 -6.54
N ALA A 16 -2.20 35.43 -5.87
CA ALA A 16 -2.90 35.45 -4.60
C ALA A 16 -1.90 35.58 -3.43
N CYS A 17 -2.31 36.25 -2.36
CA CYS A 17 -1.55 36.31 -1.13
C CYS A 17 -1.79 35.04 -0.30
N LEU A 18 -0.72 34.41 0.14
CA LEU A 18 -0.72 33.20 0.95
C LEU A 18 -0.10 33.53 2.31
N LYS A 19 -0.71 33.07 3.41
CA LYS A 19 -0.07 33.15 4.73
C LYS A 19 1.30 32.48 4.72
N LYS A 20 2.32 33.15 5.28
CA LYS A 20 3.70 32.67 5.38
C LYS A 20 3.83 31.33 6.11
N THR A 21 2.90 31.02 7.01
CA THR A 21 2.83 29.75 7.74
C THR A 21 2.12 28.62 6.99
N SER A 22 1.50 28.91 5.84
CA SER A 22 0.68 27.94 5.12
C SER A 22 1.53 26.84 4.47
N LYS A 23 0.95 25.63 4.36
CA LYS A 23 1.61 24.50 3.66
C LYS A 23 1.92 24.82 2.20
N ARG A 24 1.09 25.65 1.55
CA ARG A 24 1.28 26.07 0.15
C ARG A 24 2.47 27.01 0.00
N ALA A 25 2.64 27.97 0.89
CA ALA A 25 3.83 28.84 0.91
C ALA A 25 5.12 28.02 1.11
N ARG A 26 5.10 27.04 2.01
CA ARG A 26 6.25 26.14 2.23
C ARG A 26 6.61 25.28 1.03
N ALA A 27 5.60 24.78 0.30
CA ALA A 27 5.84 24.00 -0.92
C ALA A 27 6.52 24.84 -2.01
N LEU A 28 6.13 26.11 -2.15
CA LEU A 28 6.75 27.03 -3.12
C LEU A 28 8.21 27.35 -2.75
N VAL A 29 8.53 27.47 -1.45
CA VAL A 29 9.93 27.64 -1.00
C VAL A 29 10.76 26.40 -1.27
N LEU A 30 10.24 25.21 -0.98
CA LEU A 30 10.93 23.94 -1.23
C LEU A 30 11.23 23.72 -2.71
N ASN A 31 10.37 24.23 -3.59
CA ASN A 31 10.56 24.18 -5.03
C ASN A 31 11.48 25.29 -5.57
N GLY A 32 11.86 26.26 -4.73
CA GLY A 32 12.69 27.40 -5.14
C GLY A 32 11.91 28.53 -5.84
N ASP A 33 10.58 28.49 -5.85
CA ASP A 33 9.72 29.43 -6.58
C ASP A 33 9.58 30.78 -5.86
N ILE A 34 9.81 30.80 -4.54
CA ILE A 34 9.88 32.00 -3.70
C ILE A 34 11.02 31.86 -2.68
N PRO A 35 11.68 32.96 -2.29
CA PRO A 35 12.82 32.91 -1.38
C PRO A 35 12.43 32.48 0.05
N ASP A 36 13.33 31.78 0.73
CA ASP A 36 13.11 31.21 2.07
C ASP A 36 12.84 32.28 3.15
N TYR A 37 13.44 33.47 3.03
CA TYR A 37 13.13 34.63 3.91
C TYR A 37 11.70 35.16 3.74
N GLY A 38 10.97 34.66 2.75
CA GLY A 38 9.56 34.94 2.55
C GLY A 38 8.64 34.23 3.54
N ILE A 39 9.07 33.17 4.24
CA ILE A 39 8.19 32.41 5.13
C ILE A 39 8.67 32.45 6.59
N ASP A 40 7.71 32.52 7.52
CA ASP A 40 8.00 32.34 8.94
C ASP A 40 8.24 30.85 9.20
N THR A 41 9.49 30.41 9.06
CA THR A 41 9.95 29.11 9.57
C THR A 41 10.14 29.17 11.08
N TYR A 42 9.12 29.62 11.83
CA TYR A 42 9.04 29.27 13.24
C TYR A 42 8.71 27.78 13.35
N ARG A 43 9.74 26.95 13.19
CA ARG A 43 9.82 25.68 13.89
C ARG A 43 9.89 26.05 15.37
N GLN A 44 8.75 26.25 16.02
CA GLN A 44 8.75 26.35 17.48
C GLN A 44 9.39 25.05 18.00
N PRO A 45 10.58 25.10 18.64
CA PRO A 45 10.99 23.97 19.43
C PRO A 45 9.91 23.77 20.49
N ARG A 46 9.35 22.56 20.55
CA ARG A 46 8.52 22.17 21.70
C ARG A 46 9.44 22.19 22.92
N GLY A 47 9.38 23.27 23.68
CA GLY A 47 10.06 23.37 24.97
C GLY A 47 11.09 24.47 25.03
N GLN A 48 10.63 25.70 25.21
CA GLN A 48 11.32 26.74 25.99
C GLN A 48 10.33 27.89 26.19
N GLY A 49 9.32 27.62 27.00
CA GLY A 49 8.48 28.67 27.59
C GLY A 49 9.01 28.96 28.99
N ASN A 50 9.63 30.12 29.16
CA ASN A 50 9.91 30.87 30.39
C ASN A 50 10.21 30.04 31.65
N GLU A 51 11.50 29.93 31.95
CA GLU A 51 12.07 29.35 33.17
C GLU A 51 11.82 30.22 34.43
N TYR A 52 11.49 31.49 34.27
CA TYR A 52 11.14 32.38 35.38
C TYR A 52 9.62 32.44 35.56
N GLN A 53 9.14 32.01 36.75
CA GLN A 53 7.74 31.97 37.23
C GLN A 53 6.89 30.71 36.99
N ARG A 54 7.48 29.51 36.92
CA ARG A 54 6.66 28.30 37.07
C ARG A 54 6.46 27.99 38.56
N LYS A 55 5.24 28.23 39.08
CA LYS A 55 4.81 27.89 40.45
C LYS A 55 5.38 26.53 40.90
N PRO A 56 5.88 26.40 42.14
CA PRO A 56 6.36 25.11 42.65
C PRO A 56 5.25 24.07 42.53
N CYS A 57 5.62 22.83 42.18
CA CYS A 57 4.66 21.74 42.14
C CYS A 57 4.10 21.51 43.54
N ARG A 58 2.83 21.08 43.62
CA ARG A 58 2.24 20.68 44.90
C ARG A 58 3.01 19.48 45.47
N PRO A 59 3.04 19.28 46.80
CA PRO A 59 3.83 18.21 47.42
C PRO A 59 3.43 16.78 46.98
N ASP A 60 2.23 16.61 46.40
CA ASP A 60 1.76 15.36 45.80
C ASP A 60 2.11 15.23 44.31
N GLN A 61 2.99 16.09 43.77
CA GLN A 61 3.32 16.16 42.35
C GLN A 61 4.83 16.26 42.11
N PHE A 62 5.32 15.62 41.06
CA PHE A 62 6.69 15.78 40.56
C PHE A 62 6.69 16.55 39.24
N ARG A 63 7.76 17.29 38.97
CA ARG A 63 7.91 18.02 37.71
C ARG A 63 8.45 17.08 36.64
N ASN A 64 7.72 16.95 35.54
CA ASN A 64 8.22 16.18 34.40
C ASN A 64 9.38 16.96 33.74
N PRO A 65 10.61 16.40 33.63
CA PRO A 65 11.75 17.10 33.05
C PRO A 65 11.57 17.45 31.57
N GLU A 66 10.85 16.64 30.80
CA GLU A 66 10.67 16.86 29.35
C GLU A 66 9.66 17.97 29.02
N THR A 67 8.64 18.13 29.86
CA THR A 67 7.54 19.09 29.60
C THR A 67 7.54 20.26 30.59
N GLY A 68 8.28 20.14 31.69
CA GLY A 68 8.33 21.06 32.82
C GLY A 68 6.98 21.31 33.50
N ARG A 69 5.97 20.45 33.27
CA ARG A 69 4.66 20.50 33.92
C ARG A 69 4.63 19.57 35.14
N CYS A 70 3.88 19.93 36.17
CA CYS A 70 3.70 19.10 37.36
C CYS A 70 2.74 17.93 37.06
N LYS A 71 3.15 16.71 37.41
CA LYS A 71 2.35 15.48 37.35
C LYS A 71 2.12 14.95 38.75
N LYS A 72 0.91 14.44 39.04
CA LYS A 72 0.61 13.77 40.32
C LYS A 72 1.51 12.55 40.49
N LEU A 73 2.09 12.42 41.69
CA LEU A 73 2.63 11.17 42.19
C LEU A 73 1.45 10.21 42.28
N THR A 74 1.27 9.37 41.26
CA THR A 74 0.31 8.27 41.32
C THR A 74 0.68 7.45 42.55
N ARG A 75 -0.13 7.53 43.60
CA ARG A 75 0.01 6.65 44.78
C ARG A 75 -0.10 5.22 44.29
N ILE A 76 1.05 4.57 44.11
CA ILE A 76 1.12 3.12 44.04
C ILE A 76 0.58 2.67 45.39
N LYS A 77 -0.67 2.20 45.43
CA LYS A 77 -1.20 1.57 46.63
C LYS A 77 -0.30 0.38 46.93
N PRO A 78 0.36 0.31 48.10
CA PRO A 78 1.15 -0.84 48.45
C PRO A 78 0.19 -1.99 48.75
N LYS A 79 0.21 -3.07 47.96
CA LYS A 79 -0.28 -4.37 48.44
C LYS A 79 0.90 -5.14 48.98
N ALA A 80 0.88 -5.34 50.29
CA ALA A 80 1.81 -6.14 51.04
C ALA A 80 1.81 -7.61 50.56
N GLY A 81 3.01 -8.20 50.59
CA GLY A 81 3.45 -9.58 50.38
C GLY A 81 2.46 -10.69 49.99
N ARG A 82 2.82 -11.45 48.94
CA ARG A 82 3.32 -12.84 49.04
C ARG A 82 3.65 -13.40 47.64
N ILE A 83 4.82 -14.06 47.58
CA ILE A 83 5.33 -15.05 46.61
C ILE A 83 4.40 -15.32 45.39
N PRO A 84 4.82 -15.03 44.14
CA PRO A 84 4.05 -15.43 42.97
C PRO A 84 4.20 -16.93 42.75
N GLN A 85 3.15 -17.68 43.08
CA GLN A 85 2.84 -18.92 42.38
C GLN A 85 2.55 -18.60 40.91
N PHE A 86 3.11 -19.43 40.05
CA PHE A 86 2.87 -19.52 38.62
C PHE A 86 1.36 -19.56 38.32
N ARG A 87 0.82 -18.54 37.61
CA ARG A 87 -0.46 -18.67 36.91
C ARG A 87 -0.44 -17.81 35.64
N SER A 88 -0.39 -18.53 34.53
CA SER A 88 -0.58 -18.09 33.16
C SER A 88 -1.94 -17.42 32.97
N GLU A 89 -1.98 -16.29 32.27
CA GLU A 89 -2.80 -16.06 31.06
C GLU A 89 -2.89 -14.57 30.70
N GLY A 90 -2.79 -14.27 29.39
CA GLY A 90 -3.34 -13.04 28.83
C GLY A 90 -2.37 -11.91 28.46
N ARG A 91 -1.19 -12.21 27.90
CA ARG A 91 -0.39 -11.19 27.18
C ARG A 91 -0.99 -11.02 25.78
N LEU A 92 -1.43 -9.82 25.43
CA LEU A 92 -1.59 -9.41 24.03
C LEU A 92 -0.22 -9.54 23.38
N GLU A 93 0.02 -10.67 22.70
CA GLU A 93 1.27 -10.94 21.99
C GLU A 93 1.40 -9.91 20.86
N SER A 94 2.51 -9.17 20.85
CA SER A 94 2.90 -8.39 19.68
C SER A 94 2.91 -9.30 18.45
N PRO A 95 2.41 -8.85 17.29
CA PRO A 95 2.34 -9.68 16.09
C PRO A 95 3.74 -10.21 15.77
N VAL A 96 3.87 -11.54 15.76
CA VAL A 96 5.15 -12.20 15.56
C VAL A 96 5.60 -11.95 14.12
N PRO A 97 6.83 -11.44 13.88
CA PRO A 97 7.29 -11.14 12.53
C PRO A 97 7.28 -12.40 11.67
N ASP A 98 6.84 -12.27 10.42
CA ASP A 98 6.77 -13.38 9.45
C ASP A 98 8.13 -13.71 8.81
N VAL A 99 9.17 -12.97 9.15
CA VAL A 99 10.54 -13.19 8.68
C VAL A 99 11.46 -13.32 9.90
N SER A 100 12.30 -14.35 9.90
CA SER A 100 13.22 -14.62 11.00
C SER A 100 14.15 -13.42 11.26
N PRO A 101 14.53 -13.17 12.52
CA PRO A 101 15.61 -12.25 12.82
C PRO A 101 16.95 -12.81 12.29
N LEU A 102 17.89 -11.92 11.95
CA LEU A 102 19.21 -12.31 11.44
C LEU A 102 20.10 -12.93 12.52
N VAL A 103 19.89 -12.55 13.79
CA VAL A 103 20.79 -12.88 14.90
C VAL A 103 20.43 -14.21 15.58
N ASP A 104 19.14 -14.55 15.63
CA ASP A 104 18.66 -15.79 16.29
C ASP A 104 17.54 -16.46 15.49
N ALA A 105 17.87 -16.90 14.28
CA ALA A 105 16.90 -17.62 13.45
C ALA A 105 16.53 -18.98 14.05
N ARG A 106 17.43 -19.64 14.80
CA ARG A 106 17.21 -20.99 15.33
C ARG A 106 16.12 -21.03 16.40
N SER A 107 16.17 -20.14 17.39
CA SER A 107 15.11 -20.06 18.42
C SER A 107 13.81 -19.62 17.79
N TRP A 108 13.86 -18.66 16.85
CA TRP A 108 12.68 -18.21 16.13
C TRP A 108 12.03 -19.36 15.34
N VAL A 109 12.79 -20.19 14.62
CA VAL A 109 12.27 -21.37 13.89
C VAL A 109 11.60 -22.34 14.84
N HIS A 110 12.19 -22.56 16.02
CA HIS A 110 11.60 -23.47 17.01
C HIS A 110 10.22 -23.04 17.49
N VAL A 111 10.00 -21.73 17.62
CA VAL A 111 8.73 -21.17 18.06
C VAL A 111 7.75 -21.01 16.90
N ASN A 112 8.22 -20.70 15.69
CA ASN A 112 7.36 -20.23 14.61
C ASN A 112 7.06 -21.27 13.53
N CYS A 113 7.93 -22.27 13.37
CA CYS A 113 7.89 -23.19 12.24
C CYS A 113 7.39 -24.57 12.67
N ARG A 114 6.46 -25.14 11.89
CA ARG A 114 6.00 -26.52 12.02
C ARG A 114 7.07 -27.51 11.55
N ASN A 115 7.79 -27.16 10.49
CA ASN A 115 8.85 -27.97 9.90
C ASN A 115 10.24 -27.55 10.41
N ARG A 116 11.16 -28.53 10.51
CA ARG A 116 12.56 -28.32 10.89
C ARG A 116 13.52 -28.27 9.72
N ARG A 117 13.09 -28.77 8.56
CA ARG A 117 13.84 -28.77 7.31
C ARG A 117 13.07 -27.99 6.27
N ASP A 118 13.77 -27.23 5.45
CA ASP A 118 13.19 -26.53 4.33
C ASP A 118 12.62 -27.56 3.33
N PRO A 119 11.31 -27.53 3.04
CA PRO A 119 10.66 -28.45 2.10
C PRO A 119 11.20 -28.37 0.67
N LEU A 120 11.81 -27.25 0.26
CA LEU A 120 12.36 -27.08 -1.09
C LEU A 120 13.79 -27.60 -1.23
N THR A 121 14.58 -27.57 -0.15
CA THR A 121 16.01 -27.88 -0.22
C THR A 121 16.42 -29.08 0.63
N GLY A 122 15.56 -29.56 1.53
CA GLY A 122 15.85 -30.62 2.50
C GLY A 122 16.82 -30.21 3.62
N ARG A 123 17.36 -28.99 3.58
CA ARG A 123 18.32 -28.46 4.55
C ARG A 123 17.63 -28.11 5.86
N THR A 124 18.33 -28.26 6.98
CA THR A 124 17.82 -27.84 8.29
C THR A 124 17.62 -26.32 8.30
N LEU A 125 16.48 -25.86 8.83
CA LEU A 125 16.19 -24.45 9.02
C LEU A 125 16.99 -23.92 10.20
N ASP A 126 18.19 -23.42 9.92
CA ASP A 126 19.07 -22.81 10.91
C ASP A 126 19.64 -21.45 10.44
N SER A 127 20.22 -20.74 11.41
CA SER A 127 20.87 -19.44 11.25
C SER A 127 22.23 -19.51 10.56
N GLY A 128 22.70 -20.70 10.18
CA GLY A 128 24.01 -20.87 9.54
C GLY A 128 24.05 -20.40 8.09
N SER A 129 22.88 -20.22 7.47
CA SER A 129 22.78 -19.77 6.08
C SER A 129 22.72 -18.24 5.97
N LYS A 130 23.31 -17.66 4.91
CA LYS A 130 23.07 -16.26 4.50
C LYS A 130 21.61 -15.96 4.10
N ASN A 131 20.72 -16.94 4.23
CA ASN A 131 19.33 -16.87 3.81
C ASN A 131 18.43 -16.56 5.00
N SER A 132 17.51 -15.61 4.79
CA SER A 132 16.47 -15.35 5.77
C SER A 132 15.38 -16.42 5.64
N ILE A 133 14.76 -16.76 6.77
CA ILE A 133 13.71 -17.77 6.82
C ILE A 133 12.37 -17.03 6.83
N VAL A 134 11.48 -17.43 5.94
CA VAL A 134 10.11 -16.88 5.84
C VAL A 134 9.16 -17.87 6.47
N LYS A 135 8.30 -17.39 7.37
CA LYS A 135 7.15 -18.14 7.89
C LYS A 135 5.95 -17.84 7.01
N LEU A 136 5.45 -18.88 6.37
CA LEU A 136 4.22 -18.88 5.61
C LEU A 136 3.04 -19.20 6.54
N HIS A 137 1.83 -19.03 6.05
CA HIS A 137 0.65 -19.55 6.73
C HIS A 137 0.75 -21.09 6.91
N GLU A 138 -0.07 -21.63 7.81
CA GLU A 138 0.10 -22.99 8.36
C GLU A 138 1.42 -23.23 9.14
N ARG A 139 2.17 -22.15 9.41
CA ARG A 139 3.48 -22.19 10.10
C ARG A 139 4.53 -22.99 9.31
N THR A 140 4.39 -23.10 7.99
CA THR A 140 5.41 -23.69 7.14
C THR A 140 6.51 -22.66 6.91
N CYS A 141 7.77 -23.04 7.14
CA CYS A 141 8.91 -22.16 6.94
C CYS A 141 9.81 -22.64 5.81
N ALA A 142 10.34 -21.70 5.04
CA ALA A 142 11.26 -21.99 3.94
C ALA A 142 12.34 -20.91 3.85
N TYR A 143 13.47 -21.23 3.22
CA TYR A 143 14.45 -20.20 2.87
C TYR A 143 13.87 -19.30 1.77
N ASP A 144 14.04 -18.00 1.94
CA ASP A 144 13.47 -16.99 1.05
C ASP A 144 13.91 -17.11 -0.42
N GLU A 145 15.19 -17.41 -0.67
CA GLU A 145 15.72 -17.49 -2.03
C GLU A 145 15.23 -18.75 -2.79
N PRO A 146 15.31 -19.98 -2.24
CA PRO A 146 14.64 -21.14 -2.84
C PRO A 146 13.14 -20.92 -3.03
N LEU A 147 12.46 -20.32 -2.06
CA LEU A 147 11.03 -20.01 -2.14
C LEU A 147 10.73 -19.02 -3.27
N SER A 148 11.51 -17.95 -3.40
CA SER A 148 11.40 -16.98 -4.50
C SER A 148 11.53 -17.66 -5.87
N ARG A 149 12.51 -18.56 -6.03
CA ARG A 149 12.67 -19.35 -7.27
C ARG A 149 11.49 -20.29 -7.53
N ALA A 150 10.97 -20.95 -6.50
CA ALA A 150 9.81 -21.83 -6.62
C ALA A 150 8.56 -21.05 -7.04
N VAL A 151 8.31 -19.89 -6.42
CA VAL A 151 7.22 -18.96 -6.80
C VAL A 151 7.38 -18.53 -8.25
N ALA A 152 8.58 -18.09 -8.66
CA ALA A 152 8.85 -17.69 -10.04
C ALA A 152 8.57 -18.82 -11.03
N ALA A 153 8.97 -20.05 -10.71
CA ALA A 153 8.76 -21.22 -11.56
C ALA A 153 7.27 -21.60 -11.70
N GLN A 154 6.48 -21.45 -10.64
CA GLN A 154 5.03 -21.69 -10.68
C GLN A 154 4.32 -20.58 -11.48
N HIS A 155 4.67 -19.32 -11.23
CA HIS A 155 4.15 -18.19 -12.00
C HIS A 155 4.52 -18.25 -13.48
N ALA A 156 5.71 -18.73 -13.83
CA ALA A 156 6.12 -18.92 -15.23
C ALA A 156 5.24 -19.95 -15.97
N LYS A 157 4.64 -20.89 -15.22
CA LYS A 157 3.67 -21.89 -15.70
C LYS A 157 2.21 -21.42 -15.62
N GLY A 158 1.97 -20.16 -15.25
CA GLY A 158 0.62 -19.59 -15.08
C GLY A 158 -0.12 -20.11 -13.84
N ARG A 159 0.58 -20.77 -12.91
CA ARG A 159 -0.04 -21.33 -11.69
C ARG A 159 0.15 -20.41 -10.50
N LEU A 160 -0.85 -20.35 -9.62
CA LEU A 160 -0.70 -19.76 -8.29
C LEU A 160 0.37 -20.51 -7.50
N ALA A 161 1.17 -19.77 -6.73
CA ALA A 161 2.24 -20.37 -5.95
C ALA A 161 1.65 -21.12 -4.75
N ASN A 162 1.99 -22.40 -4.58
CA ASN A 162 1.61 -23.19 -3.40
C ASN A 162 2.69 -23.15 -2.31
N ILE A 163 2.27 -23.34 -1.05
CA ILE A 163 3.19 -23.61 0.05
C ILE A 163 4.00 -24.86 -0.31
N PRO A 164 5.34 -24.80 -0.22
CA PRO A 164 6.17 -25.96 -0.50
C PRO A 164 5.81 -27.19 0.33
N GLY A 165 5.61 -28.33 -0.34
CA GLY A 165 5.24 -29.59 0.30
C GLY A 165 3.75 -29.75 0.59
N THR A 166 2.90 -28.79 0.19
CA THR A 166 1.44 -28.90 0.27
C THR A 166 0.79 -28.52 -1.06
N ASN A 167 -0.53 -28.72 -1.15
CA ASN A 167 -1.37 -28.23 -2.25
C ASN A 167 -2.09 -26.92 -1.89
N THR A 168 -1.73 -26.29 -0.77
CA THR A 168 -2.35 -25.04 -0.31
C THR A 168 -1.72 -23.86 -1.02
N GLU A 169 -2.54 -22.97 -1.59
CA GLU A 169 -2.08 -21.75 -2.27
C GLU A 169 -1.53 -20.71 -1.29
N MET A 170 -0.48 -20.00 -1.68
CA MET A 170 0.10 -18.90 -0.90
C MET A 170 -0.85 -17.69 -0.86
N THR A 171 -0.99 -17.13 0.34
CA THR A 171 -1.77 -15.93 0.62
C THR A 171 -1.00 -14.65 0.31
N ARG A 172 -1.71 -13.51 0.32
CA ARG A 172 -1.10 -12.18 0.15
C ARG A 172 -0.07 -11.87 1.24
N GLU A 173 -0.32 -12.35 2.45
CA GLU A 173 0.56 -12.22 3.62
C GLU A 173 1.88 -12.99 3.38
N ASP A 174 1.82 -14.19 2.82
CA ASP A 174 3.01 -14.98 2.47
C ASP A 174 3.88 -14.28 1.43
N PHE A 175 3.25 -13.76 0.38
CA PHE A 175 3.93 -12.97 -0.64
C PHE A 175 4.57 -11.72 -0.05
N ARG A 176 3.89 -11.05 0.88
CA ARG A 176 4.45 -9.90 1.61
C ARG A 176 5.68 -10.31 2.42
N ALA A 177 5.58 -11.39 3.20
CA ALA A 177 6.69 -11.90 4.01
C ALA A 177 7.91 -12.28 3.15
N LEU A 178 7.68 -12.97 2.03
CA LEU A 178 8.73 -13.30 1.06
C LEU A 178 9.40 -12.05 0.48
N ARG A 179 8.60 -11.07 0.04
CA ARG A 179 9.13 -9.80 -0.49
C ARG A 179 9.95 -9.06 0.54
N ASP A 180 9.44 -8.94 1.76
CA ASP A 180 10.08 -8.19 2.82
C ASP A 180 11.40 -8.89 3.25
N SER A 181 11.44 -10.22 3.24
CA SER A 181 12.67 -11.00 3.42
C SER A 181 13.70 -10.74 2.31
N MET A 182 13.30 -10.88 1.04
CA MET A 182 14.19 -10.68 -0.10
C MET A 182 14.73 -9.25 -0.19
N ARG A 183 13.92 -8.26 0.20
CA ARG A 183 14.30 -6.84 0.22
C ARG A 183 15.38 -6.49 1.23
N ARG A 184 15.61 -7.32 2.25
CA ARG A 184 16.75 -7.15 3.16
C ARG A 184 18.09 -7.27 2.44
N ARG A 185 18.16 -8.04 1.35
CA ARG A 185 19.38 -8.23 0.54
C ARG A 185 19.36 -7.44 -0.75
N ASN A 186 18.20 -7.37 -1.41
CA ASN A 186 18.02 -6.61 -2.63
C ASN A 186 16.82 -5.66 -2.46
N PRO A 187 17.05 -4.39 -2.07
CA PRO A 187 15.97 -3.42 -1.86
C PRO A 187 15.05 -3.21 -3.07
N ALA A 188 15.57 -3.46 -4.29
CA ALA A 188 14.81 -3.36 -5.53
C ALA A 188 13.98 -4.62 -5.87
N TYR A 189 14.05 -5.67 -5.04
CA TYR A 189 13.32 -6.92 -5.29
C TYR A 189 11.80 -6.68 -5.41
N LYS A 190 11.23 -7.25 -6.47
CA LYS A 190 9.80 -7.35 -6.74
C LYS A 190 9.45 -8.84 -6.81
N ILE A 191 8.30 -9.20 -6.25
CA ILE A 191 7.78 -10.56 -6.40
C ILE A 191 7.52 -10.78 -7.89
N PRO A 192 7.93 -11.92 -8.46
CA PRO A 192 7.57 -12.28 -9.82
C PRO A 192 6.05 -12.13 -9.99
N PRO A 193 5.57 -11.32 -10.95
CA PRO A 193 4.13 -11.26 -11.19
C PRO A 193 3.64 -12.64 -11.60
N LEU A 194 2.45 -13.03 -11.15
CA LEU A 194 1.75 -14.17 -11.74
C LEU A 194 1.64 -13.88 -13.25
N ARG A 195 2.09 -14.79 -14.11
CA ARG A 195 1.69 -14.70 -15.52
C ARG A 195 0.18 -14.79 -15.50
N ARG A 196 -0.48 -13.66 -15.76
CA ARG A 196 -1.94 -13.61 -15.88
C ARG A 196 -2.30 -14.71 -16.87
N GLU A 197 -3.20 -15.60 -16.48
CA GLU A 197 -3.80 -16.51 -17.44
C GLU A 197 -4.30 -15.67 -18.62
N ALA A 198 -4.03 -16.14 -19.83
CA ALA A 198 -4.67 -15.54 -20.97
C ALA A 198 -6.20 -15.67 -20.74
N PRO A 199 -6.99 -14.61 -20.94
CA PRO A 199 -8.42 -14.72 -20.99
C PRO A 199 -8.72 -15.78 -22.05
N PRO A 200 -9.82 -16.51 -21.89
CA PRO A 200 -10.22 -17.47 -22.91
C PRO A 200 -10.19 -16.81 -24.29
N GLU A 201 -9.70 -17.52 -25.30
CA GLU A 201 -9.59 -16.97 -26.68
C GLU A 201 -10.94 -16.56 -27.25
N SER A 202 -12.04 -17.07 -26.68
CA SER A 202 -13.41 -16.72 -27.01
C SER A 202 -13.84 -15.34 -26.49
N TRP A 203 -13.06 -14.68 -25.63
CA TRP A 203 -13.44 -13.40 -25.04
C TRP A 203 -13.11 -12.24 -25.97
N VAL A 204 -14.13 -11.48 -26.37
CA VAL A 204 -13.99 -10.37 -27.30
C VAL A 204 -14.44 -9.06 -26.64
N LEU A 205 -13.61 -8.02 -26.77
CA LEU A 205 -13.98 -6.65 -26.39
C LEU A 205 -15.06 -6.10 -27.32
N TYR A 206 -16.20 -5.77 -26.74
CA TYR A 206 -17.34 -5.15 -27.43
C TYR A 206 -17.52 -3.72 -26.94
N ILE A 207 -17.49 -2.77 -27.88
CA ILE A 207 -17.71 -1.34 -27.61
C ILE A 207 -18.87 -0.86 -28.49
N GLU A 208 -19.96 -0.44 -27.87
CA GLU A 208 -21.15 0.04 -28.57
C GLU A 208 -21.54 1.44 -28.07
N ARG A 209 -22.05 2.28 -28.97
CA ARG A 209 -22.57 3.58 -28.61
C ARG A 209 -24.00 3.46 -28.11
N GLU A 210 -24.24 3.92 -26.88
CA GLU A 210 -25.57 4.00 -26.28
C GLU A 210 -25.89 5.46 -25.89
N GLY A 211 -26.48 6.20 -26.84
CA GLY A 211 -26.79 7.61 -26.68
C GLY A 211 -25.54 8.47 -26.48
N GLN A 212 -25.37 9.01 -25.27
CA GLN A 212 -24.23 9.85 -24.86
C GLN A 212 -23.09 9.07 -24.20
N TYR A 213 -23.16 7.73 -24.19
CA TYR A 213 -22.16 6.86 -23.61
C TYR A 213 -21.64 5.84 -24.63
N LEU A 214 -20.45 5.32 -24.40
CA LEU A 214 -19.97 4.06 -24.94
C LEU A 214 -20.19 2.98 -23.86
N SER A 215 -20.93 1.93 -24.20
CA SER A 215 -20.99 0.71 -23.40
C SER A 215 -19.78 -0.16 -23.74
N VAL A 216 -19.00 -0.54 -22.73
CA VAL A 216 -17.79 -1.36 -22.89
C VAL A 216 -18.01 -2.67 -22.16
N LYS A 217 -17.91 -3.78 -22.88
CA LYS A 217 -18.19 -5.13 -22.38
C LYS A 217 -17.13 -6.10 -22.91
N ILE A 218 -16.88 -7.17 -22.18
CA ILE A 218 -16.22 -8.35 -22.74
C ILE A 218 -17.26 -9.46 -22.80
N ILE A 219 -17.39 -10.08 -23.97
CA ILE A 219 -18.36 -11.14 -24.24
C ILE A 219 -17.58 -12.42 -24.53
N ASP A 220 -17.93 -13.48 -23.81
CA ASP A 220 -17.49 -14.83 -24.14
C ASP A 220 -18.30 -15.35 -25.34
N MET A 221 -17.65 -15.52 -26.50
CA MET A 221 -18.28 -15.96 -27.74
C MET A 221 -18.77 -17.41 -27.70
N ASP A 222 -18.15 -18.26 -26.86
CA ASP A 222 -18.48 -19.69 -26.79
C ASP A 222 -19.77 -19.91 -26.00
N THR A 223 -19.88 -19.24 -24.85
CA THR A 223 -21.03 -19.42 -23.95
C THR A 223 -22.14 -18.40 -24.21
N ARG A 224 -21.82 -17.24 -24.81
CA ARG A 224 -22.70 -16.05 -24.93
C ARG A 224 -23.34 -15.61 -23.61
N ALA A 225 -22.90 -16.18 -22.48
CA ALA A 225 -23.56 -16.08 -21.18
C ALA A 225 -22.77 -15.18 -20.22
N MET A 226 -21.47 -15.00 -20.45
CA MET A 226 -20.62 -14.17 -19.61
C MET A 226 -20.42 -12.80 -20.25
N GLU A 227 -21.20 -11.83 -19.78
CA GLU A 227 -20.97 -10.40 -20.03
C GLU A 227 -20.18 -9.83 -18.84
N LEU A 228 -18.86 -9.64 -19.01
CA LEU A 228 -18.12 -8.81 -18.07
C LEU A 228 -18.33 -7.35 -18.46
N ASN A 229 -19.24 -6.68 -17.75
CA ASN A 229 -19.55 -5.29 -17.99
C ASN A 229 -18.42 -4.40 -17.44
N LEU A 230 -17.70 -3.72 -18.33
CA LEU A 230 -16.63 -2.78 -17.98
C LEU A 230 -17.19 -1.37 -17.71
N GLY A 231 -18.48 -1.16 -17.98
CA GLY A 231 -19.24 0.04 -17.65
C GLY A 231 -19.56 0.92 -18.86
N TYR A 232 -19.90 2.17 -18.54
CA TYR A 232 -20.25 3.21 -19.50
C TYR A 232 -19.19 4.29 -19.48
N ILE A 233 -18.78 4.78 -20.65
CA ILE A 233 -17.82 5.88 -20.79
C ILE A 233 -18.52 7.04 -21.49
N PRO A 234 -18.57 8.24 -20.89
CA PRO A 234 -19.30 9.34 -21.50
C PRO A 234 -18.56 9.84 -22.75
N ILE A 235 -19.32 10.15 -23.80
CA ILE A 235 -18.80 10.78 -25.02
C ILE A 235 -18.68 12.28 -24.75
N VAL A 236 -17.69 12.68 -23.95
CA VAL A 236 -17.43 14.08 -23.60
C VAL A 236 -16.44 14.73 -24.56
N GLY A 237 -16.76 15.95 -25.01
CA GLY A 237 -15.93 16.72 -25.96
C GLY A 237 -14.73 17.44 -25.34
N HIS A 238 -14.58 17.48 -24.01
CA HIS A 238 -13.63 18.41 -23.34
C HIS A 238 -12.77 17.79 -22.21
N GLY A 239 -12.44 16.49 -22.29
CA GLY A 239 -11.51 15.83 -21.36
C GLY A 239 -10.03 15.95 -21.76
N ARG A 240 -9.11 15.51 -20.89
CA ARG A 240 -7.67 15.35 -21.19
C ARG A 240 -7.37 14.35 -22.31
N CYS A 241 -8.33 13.48 -22.59
CA CYS A 241 -8.26 12.35 -23.50
C CYS A 241 -9.51 12.41 -24.39
N SER A 242 -9.31 12.37 -25.70
CA SER A 242 -10.44 12.24 -26.62
C SER A 242 -11.10 10.87 -26.45
N VAL A 243 -12.36 10.75 -26.86
CA VAL A 243 -13.06 9.46 -26.86
C VAL A 243 -12.32 8.43 -27.72
N GLY A 244 -11.76 8.85 -28.86
CA GLY A 244 -10.92 8.00 -29.71
C GLY A 244 -9.70 7.48 -28.96
N THR A 245 -8.99 8.35 -28.24
CA THR A 245 -7.85 7.95 -27.39
C THR A 245 -8.26 6.91 -26.34
N VAL A 246 -9.43 7.05 -25.73
CA VAL A 246 -9.94 6.06 -24.77
C VAL A 246 -10.20 4.71 -25.45
N VAL A 247 -10.82 4.69 -26.62
CA VAL A 247 -11.07 3.46 -27.39
C VAL A 247 -9.75 2.78 -27.78
N ASP A 248 -8.76 3.55 -28.23
CA ASP A 248 -7.44 3.03 -28.60
C ASP A 248 -6.72 2.44 -27.39
N MET A 249 -6.82 3.09 -26.22
CA MET A 249 -6.27 2.55 -24.97
C MET A 249 -6.94 1.24 -24.56
N LEU A 250 -8.27 1.15 -24.66
CA LEU A 250 -9.02 -0.07 -24.35
C LEU A 250 -8.63 -1.23 -25.27
N ARG A 251 -8.54 -0.99 -26.59
CA ARG A 251 -8.08 -1.99 -27.57
C ARG A 251 -6.63 -2.40 -27.33
N SER A 252 -5.77 -1.45 -26.98
CA SER A 252 -4.38 -1.74 -26.64
C SER A 252 -4.29 -2.61 -25.38
N LEU A 253 -5.07 -2.30 -24.34
CA LEU A 253 -5.16 -3.13 -23.14
C LEU A 253 -5.71 -4.52 -23.44
N ASP A 254 -6.72 -4.64 -24.30
CA ASP A 254 -7.30 -5.91 -24.72
C ASP A 254 -6.27 -6.78 -25.46
N SER A 255 -5.62 -6.24 -26.50
CA SER A 255 -4.57 -6.92 -27.26
C SER A 255 -3.37 -7.34 -26.40
N ALA A 256 -3.08 -6.61 -25.33
CA ALA A 256 -2.02 -6.91 -24.38
C ALA A 256 -2.46 -7.86 -23.26
N ASN A 257 -3.73 -8.31 -23.26
CA ASN A 257 -4.35 -9.04 -22.17
C ASN A 257 -4.21 -8.35 -20.79
N ARG A 258 -4.63 -7.10 -20.72
CA ARG A 258 -4.51 -6.24 -19.53
C ARG A 258 -5.77 -5.49 -19.19
N LEU A 259 -6.84 -5.70 -19.95
CA LEU A 259 -8.12 -5.03 -19.71
C LEU A 259 -8.81 -5.55 -18.43
N ILE A 260 -8.55 -6.81 -18.09
CA ILE A 260 -9.09 -7.49 -16.91
C ILE A 260 -7.98 -8.11 -16.07
N ALA A 261 -8.29 -8.34 -14.80
CA ALA A 261 -7.42 -9.02 -13.87
C ALA A 261 -8.22 -10.00 -13.01
N PRO A 262 -7.65 -11.18 -12.68
CA PRO A 262 -8.26 -12.09 -11.72
C PRO A 262 -8.21 -11.46 -10.33
N LYS A 263 -9.30 -11.56 -9.59
CA LYS A 263 -9.45 -11.15 -8.21
C LYS A 263 -10.43 -12.10 -7.52
N ASP A 264 -10.06 -12.72 -6.41
CA ASP A 264 -10.94 -13.60 -5.62
C ASP A 264 -11.78 -14.58 -6.47
N ASN A 265 -11.12 -15.35 -7.36
CA ASN A 265 -11.73 -16.32 -8.30
C ASN A 265 -12.70 -15.75 -9.34
N HIS A 266 -12.70 -14.44 -9.58
CA HIS A 266 -13.47 -13.82 -10.65
C HIS A 266 -12.64 -12.82 -11.46
N TRP A 267 -13.04 -12.55 -12.69
CA TRP A 267 -12.41 -11.54 -13.53
C TRP A 267 -13.01 -10.17 -13.25
N GLN A 268 -12.17 -9.16 -13.04
CA GLN A 268 -12.59 -7.75 -12.88
C GLN A 268 -11.90 -6.84 -13.90
N PRO A 269 -12.56 -5.77 -14.37
CA PRO A 269 -11.89 -4.70 -15.10
C PRO A 269 -10.72 -4.13 -14.30
N VAL A 270 -9.62 -3.82 -14.98
CA VAL A 270 -8.49 -3.09 -14.37
C VAL A 270 -8.87 -1.62 -14.08
N VAL A 271 -9.76 -1.05 -14.88
CA VAL A 271 -10.30 0.31 -14.69
C VAL A 271 -11.83 0.25 -14.77
N GLY A 272 -12.52 0.63 -13.70
CA GLY A 272 -13.99 0.52 -13.59
C GLY A 272 -14.43 -0.68 -12.72
N PRO A 273 -15.68 -1.17 -12.86
CA PRO A 273 -16.69 -0.73 -13.82
C PRO A 273 -17.36 0.60 -13.42
N PHE A 274 -17.81 1.38 -14.41
CA PHE A 274 -18.52 2.65 -14.17
C PHE A 274 -19.98 2.55 -14.61
N ASN A 275 -20.92 2.67 -13.68
CA ASN A 275 -22.34 2.76 -14.03
C ASN A 275 -22.71 4.15 -14.59
N LYS A 276 -23.87 4.28 -15.26
CA LYS A 276 -24.31 5.58 -15.82
C LYS A 276 -24.45 6.65 -14.73
N SER A 277 -24.86 6.29 -13.52
CA SER A 277 -25.02 7.22 -12.39
C SER A 277 -23.69 7.77 -11.87
N TYR A 278 -22.57 7.05 -12.04
CA TYR A 278 -21.23 7.51 -11.69
C TYR A 278 -20.88 8.84 -12.37
N TRP A 279 -21.41 9.06 -13.57
CA TRP A 279 -21.14 10.23 -14.42
C TRP A 279 -22.14 11.38 -14.24
N LYS A 280 -23.18 11.22 -13.43
CA LYS A 280 -24.23 12.27 -13.26
C LYS A 280 -23.82 13.39 -12.30
N SER A 281 -22.66 13.31 -11.67
CA SER A 281 -22.20 14.28 -10.68
C SER A 281 -21.49 15.48 -11.32
N ALA A 282 -21.45 16.61 -10.60
CA ALA A 282 -20.81 17.84 -11.05
C ALA A 282 -19.30 17.68 -11.35
N ASP A 283 -18.66 16.64 -10.81
CA ASP A 283 -17.24 16.31 -11.01
C ASP A 283 -16.99 15.28 -12.13
N ALA A 284 -17.96 15.05 -13.03
CA ALA A 284 -17.85 14.07 -14.12
C ALA A 284 -16.58 14.25 -14.97
N LEU A 285 -16.18 15.48 -15.27
CA LEU A 285 -14.95 15.79 -16.00
C LEU A 285 -13.69 15.33 -15.24
N SER A 286 -13.64 15.58 -13.93
CA SER A 286 -12.53 15.15 -13.07
C SER A 286 -12.45 13.62 -12.99
N LYS A 287 -13.59 12.95 -12.87
CA LYS A 287 -13.69 11.48 -12.90
C LYS A 287 -13.20 10.92 -14.23
N TYR A 288 -13.59 11.55 -15.34
CA TYR A 288 -13.19 11.12 -16.68
C TYR A 288 -11.68 11.27 -16.88
N ASN A 289 -11.10 12.40 -16.43
CA ASN A 289 -9.66 12.61 -16.47
C ASN A 289 -8.89 11.60 -15.60
N ARG A 290 -9.44 11.22 -14.44
CA ARG A 290 -8.86 10.17 -13.59
C ARG A 290 -8.92 8.81 -14.29
N MET A 291 -10.07 8.44 -14.86
CA MET A 291 -10.21 7.20 -15.64
C MET A 291 -9.16 7.11 -16.75
N CYS A 292 -8.91 8.19 -17.49
CA CYS A 292 -7.88 8.19 -18.52
C CYS A 292 -6.46 8.04 -17.99
N LEU A 293 -6.16 8.65 -16.84
CA LEU A 293 -4.88 8.44 -16.17
C LEU A 293 -4.73 6.98 -15.74
N ASP A 294 -5.78 6.37 -15.19
CA ASP A 294 -5.78 4.98 -14.77
C ASP A 294 -5.59 4.02 -15.96
N LEU A 295 -6.23 4.30 -17.11
CA LEU A 295 -6.00 3.54 -18.36
C LEU A 295 -4.57 3.68 -18.88
N ALA A 296 -4.00 4.90 -18.85
CA ALA A 296 -2.63 5.14 -19.26
C ALA A 296 -1.62 4.41 -18.35
N ASN A 297 -1.84 4.41 -17.03
CA ASN A 297 -1.04 3.65 -16.08
C ASN A 297 -1.18 2.13 -16.30
N ALA A 298 -2.41 1.69 -16.55
CA ALA A 298 -2.69 0.30 -16.88
C ALA A 298 -2.01 -0.16 -18.17
N LEU A 299 -1.65 0.73 -19.10
CA LEU A 299 -0.85 0.44 -20.30
C LEU A 299 0.66 0.48 -20.01
N SER A 300 1.15 1.42 -19.22
CA SER A 300 2.58 1.55 -18.91
C SER A 300 3.09 0.43 -18.01
N GLY A 301 2.20 -0.24 -17.26
CA GLY A 301 2.58 -1.34 -16.34
C GLY A 301 3.25 -0.85 -15.06
N ILE A 302 3.01 0.42 -14.74
CA ILE A 302 3.49 1.12 -13.55
C ILE A 302 2.50 0.92 -12.41
#